data_AF-A0A1I7Y6N6-F1
#
_entry.id   AF-A0A1I7Y6N6-F1
#
_cell.length_a   1.000
_cell.length_b   1.000
_cell.length_c   1.000
_cell.angle_alpha   90.00
_cell.angle_beta   90.00
_cell.angle_gamma   90.00
#
_symmetry.space_group_name_H-M   'P 1'
#
loop_
_entity.id
_entity.type
_entity.pdbx_description
1 polymer ?
#
loop_
_entity_poly.entity_id
_entity_poly.type
_entity_poly.pdbx_seq_one_letter_code
_entity_poly.pdbx_strand_id
1 'polypeptide(L)'
;MIDFQAFVYMQGIQATSYDTTCWKIFNKIIPFFVQQSGPYFSLKFSGDFPVEYIQMFFKPLRSYIDLGLNFMNLTMSYYGQESQDFVSAWVDKDHVDRSLCLDYSWPHTQAVEDLLLKYLRPKNYINFYITGAGNEPQECHLSMNAKLLEATLDTWSKLDIDTFFEVGGVWSEDLEDLLSIPLPPNVTREEPTMDGEKVSIIKWTKEDGARLQCKIDWEFHNIKFKRSTITIDK
;
A
#
# COMPACT_ATOMS: atom_id res chain seq x y z
N MET A 1 -31.66 4.00 5.19
CA MET A 1 -31.19 4.22 3.81
C MET A 1 -29.68 4.30 3.92
N ILE A 2 -28.98 3.24 3.54
CA ILE A 2 -27.51 3.14 3.65
C ILE A 2 -26.98 3.43 2.25
N ASP A 3 -26.31 4.57 2.08
CA ASP A 3 -25.66 4.94 0.82
C ASP A 3 -24.43 4.05 0.61
N PHE A 4 -24.49 3.17 -0.40
CA PHE A 4 -23.38 2.32 -0.78
C PHE A 4 -22.49 3.06 -1.78
N GLN A 5 -21.37 3.63 -1.32
CA GLN A 5 -20.37 4.26 -2.19
C GLN A 5 -19.18 3.30 -2.43
N ALA A 6 -19.31 2.39 -3.39
CA ALA A 6 -18.14 1.76 -4.01
C ALA A 6 -17.60 2.72 -5.07
N PHE A 7 -16.48 3.38 -4.77
CA PHE A 7 -15.80 4.20 -5.77
C PHE A 7 -14.94 3.31 -6.66
N VAL A 8 -15.48 2.94 -7.82
CA VAL A 8 -14.64 2.54 -8.96
C VAL A 8 -14.20 3.83 -9.65
N TYR A 9 -13.08 4.41 -9.20
CA TYR A 9 -12.48 5.54 -9.91
C TYR A 9 -11.84 5.01 -11.20
N MET A 10 -12.58 5.12 -12.30
CA MET A 10 -11.97 5.14 -13.63
C MET A 10 -11.86 6.60 -14.06
N GLN A 11 -10.68 7.02 -14.54
CA GLN A 11 -10.46 8.38 -15.03
C GLN A 11 -11.57 8.75 -16.04
N GLY A 12 -12.46 9.67 -15.66
CA GLY A 12 -13.44 10.28 -16.57
C GLY A 12 -14.92 10.28 -16.17
N ILE A 13 -15.35 9.64 -15.07
CA ILE A 13 -16.79 9.65 -14.68
C ILE A 13 -16.95 10.16 -13.24
N GLN A 14 -17.64 11.29 -13.09
CA GLN A 14 -18.07 11.82 -11.79
C GLN A 14 -19.07 10.86 -11.12
N ALA A 15 -18.85 10.61 -9.83
CA ALA A 15 -19.65 9.71 -9.00
C ALA A 15 -21.12 10.16 -8.96
N THR A 16 -22.02 9.28 -9.41
CA THR A 16 -23.45 9.35 -9.11
C THR A 16 -23.73 8.32 -8.02
N SER A 17 -24.38 8.73 -6.92
CA SER A 17 -24.83 7.77 -5.91
C SER A 17 -25.91 6.88 -6.53
N TYR A 18 -25.64 5.58 -6.58
CA TYR A 18 -26.61 4.62 -7.09
C TYR A 18 -27.31 3.95 -5.92
N ASP A 19 -28.58 4.30 -5.70
CA ASP A 19 -29.54 3.52 -4.90
C ASP A 19 -29.96 2.25 -5.68
N THR A 20 -28.96 1.46 -6.07
CA THR A 20 -29.15 0.19 -6.76
C THR A 20 -28.86 -0.94 -5.79
N THR A 21 -29.81 -1.86 -5.64
CA THR A 21 -29.60 -3.11 -4.91
C THR A 21 -28.29 -3.76 -5.32
N CYS A 22 -27.49 -4.20 -4.35
CA CYS A 22 -26.14 -4.75 -4.55
C CYS A 22 -26.07 -5.76 -5.70
N TRP A 23 -27.15 -6.54 -5.90
CA TRP A 23 -27.32 -7.47 -7.02
C TRP A 23 -27.10 -6.85 -8.42
N LYS A 24 -27.62 -5.65 -8.69
CA LYS A 24 -27.44 -4.96 -9.99
C LYS A 24 -25.98 -4.55 -10.18
N ILE A 25 -25.31 -4.14 -9.09
CA ILE A 25 -23.89 -3.82 -9.12
C ILE A 25 -23.11 -5.07 -9.53
N PHE A 26 -23.36 -6.21 -8.88
CA PHE A 26 -22.62 -7.45 -9.12
C PHE A 26 -22.82 -8.08 -10.50
N ASN A 27 -24.05 -8.15 -10.98
CA ASN A 27 -24.34 -8.95 -12.18
C ASN A 27 -24.35 -8.15 -13.47
N LYS A 28 -24.41 -6.82 -13.37
CA LYS A 28 -24.45 -5.96 -14.55
C LYS A 28 -23.27 -5.01 -14.58
N ILE A 29 -23.00 -4.33 -13.47
CA ILE A 29 -22.06 -3.22 -13.45
C ILE A 29 -20.61 -3.72 -13.38
N ILE A 30 -20.27 -4.65 -12.48
CA ILE A 30 -18.90 -5.16 -12.37
C ILE A 30 -18.43 -5.91 -13.63
N PRO A 31 -19.18 -6.88 -14.21
CA PRO A 31 -18.76 -7.55 -15.44
C PRO A 31 -18.58 -6.57 -16.60
N PHE A 32 -19.49 -5.60 -16.72
CA PHE A 32 -19.39 -4.53 -17.70
C PHE A 32 -18.11 -3.71 -17.49
N PHE A 33 -17.81 -3.32 -16.25
CA PHE A 33 -16.59 -2.58 -15.97
C PHE A 33 -15.33 -3.40 -16.16
N VAL A 34 -15.31 -4.68 -15.86
CA VAL A 34 -14.15 -5.54 -16.13
C VAL A 34 -13.91 -5.69 -17.63
N GLN A 35 -14.97 -5.73 -18.43
CA GLN A 35 -14.87 -5.76 -19.89
C GLN A 35 -14.44 -4.43 -20.49
N GLN A 36 -14.80 -3.31 -19.86
CA GLN A 36 -14.55 -1.95 -20.35
C GLN A 36 -13.34 -1.28 -19.68
N SER A 37 -12.85 -1.81 -18.57
CA SER A 37 -11.74 -1.26 -17.83
C SER A 37 -10.51 -1.38 -18.70
N GLY A 38 -9.88 -0.23 -18.95
CA GLY A 38 -8.51 -0.20 -19.44
C GLY A 38 -7.56 -0.91 -18.47
N PRO A 39 -6.25 -0.88 -18.72
CA PRO A 39 -5.28 -1.62 -17.91
C PRO A 39 -5.30 -1.24 -16.42
N TYR A 40 -5.87 -0.08 -16.05
CA TYR A 40 -5.88 0.50 -14.71
C TYR A 40 -7.20 0.27 -13.97
N PHE A 41 -7.12 -0.40 -12.82
CA PHE A 41 -8.26 -0.62 -11.93
C PHE A 41 -7.92 -0.21 -10.48
N SER A 42 -8.89 0.39 -9.78
CA SER A 42 -8.73 0.79 -8.38
C SER A 42 -9.93 0.27 -7.57
N LEU A 43 -9.64 -0.50 -6.52
CA LEU A 43 -10.60 -0.98 -5.54
C LEU A 43 -10.36 -0.31 -4.20
N LYS A 44 -11.38 0.35 -3.68
CA LYS A 44 -11.34 0.99 -2.37
C LYS A 44 -12.48 0.48 -1.50
N PHE A 45 -12.14 -0.30 -0.48
CA PHE A 45 -13.01 -0.69 0.63
C PHE A 45 -12.56 0.09 1.86
N SER A 46 -13.17 1.26 2.10
CA SER A 46 -12.83 2.09 3.25
C SER A 46 -14.07 2.48 4.03
N GLY A 47 -14.02 2.35 5.35
CA GLY A 47 -15.08 2.80 6.26
C GLY A 47 -15.96 1.68 6.81
N ASP A 48 -16.98 2.08 7.57
CA ASP A 48 -17.79 1.20 8.41
C ASP A 48 -18.91 0.48 7.62
N PHE A 49 -18.52 -0.26 6.59
CA PHE A 49 -19.46 -1.14 5.90
C PHE A 49 -19.80 -2.34 6.79
N PRO A 50 -21.07 -2.77 6.86
CA PRO A 50 -21.40 -4.02 7.53
C PRO A 50 -20.69 -5.19 6.83
N VAL A 51 -20.12 -6.08 7.64
CA VAL A 51 -19.25 -7.17 7.20
C VAL A 51 -19.96 -8.06 6.17
N GLU A 52 -21.26 -8.28 6.31
CA GLU A 52 -22.05 -9.10 5.40
C GLU A 52 -22.04 -8.55 3.97
N TYR A 53 -22.08 -7.23 3.81
CA TYR A 53 -21.99 -6.62 2.49
C TYR A 53 -20.61 -6.86 1.90
N ILE A 54 -19.55 -6.58 2.65
CA ILE A 54 -18.16 -6.76 2.21
C ILE A 54 -17.88 -8.20 1.79
N GLN A 55 -18.33 -9.18 2.56
CA GLN A 55 -18.21 -10.59 2.24
C GLN A 55 -18.86 -10.96 0.89
N MET A 56 -19.98 -10.32 0.54
CA MET A 56 -20.61 -10.51 -0.78
C MET A 56 -19.71 -10.05 -1.93
N PHE A 57 -18.79 -9.11 -1.70
CA PHE A 57 -17.86 -8.61 -2.72
C PHE A 57 -16.63 -9.48 -2.92
N PHE A 58 -16.08 -10.10 -1.88
CA PHE A 58 -14.80 -10.83 -1.99
C PHE A 58 -14.83 -11.99 -2.97
N LYS A 59 -15.91 -12.77 -2.98
CA LYS A 59 -15.99 -13.94 -3.87
C LYS A 59 -16.00 -13.55 -5.36
N PRO A 60 -16.85 -12.62 -5.84
CA PRO A 60 -16.77 -12.10 -7.19
C PRO A 60 -15.40 -11.46 -7.50
N LEU A 61 -14.88 -10.62 -6.61
CA LEU A 61 -13.60 -9.93 -6.82
C LEU A 61 -12.42 -10.88 -6.99
N ARG A 62 -12.42 -11.98 -6.24
CA ARG A 62 -11.40 -13.02 -6.38
C ARG A 62 -11.40 -13.63 -7.79
N SER A 63 -12.59 -13.88 -8.36
CA SER A 63 -12.67 -14.37 -9.75
C SER A 63 -12.11 -13.37 -10.76
N TYR A 64 -12.22 -12.07 -10.50
CA TYR A 64 -11.63 -11.04 -11.36
C TYR A 64 -10.12 -10.91 -11.21
N ILE A 65 -9.59 -11.12 -10.01
CA ILE A 65 -8.14 -11.24 -9.79
C ILE A 65 -7.58 -12.39 -10.62
N ASP A 66 -8.29 -13.52 -10.68
CA ASP A 66 -7.90 -14.68 -11.49
C ASP A 66 -7.94 -14.43 -13.01
N LEU A 67 -8.67 -13.40 -13.46
CA LEU A 67 -8.76 -13.02 -14.87
C LEU A 67 -7.61 -12.13 -15.36
N GLY A 68 -6.62 -11.83 -14.51
CA GLY A 68 -5.37 -11.20 -14.93
C GLY A 68 -5.44 -9.69 -15.06
N LEU A 69 -6.15 -9.00 -14.15
CA LEU A 69 -6.07 -7.55 -14.05
C LEU A 69 -4.62 -7.13 -13.69
N ASN A 70 -3.94 -6.52 -14.67
CA ASN A 70 -2.50 -6.26 -14.61
C ASN A 70 -2.12 -5.10 -13.70
N PHE A 71 -2.92 -4.01 -13.70
CA PHE A 71 -2.70 -2.88 -12.81
C PHE A 71 -3.87 -2.72 -11.84
N MET A 72 -3.59 -2.93 -10.54
CA MET A 72 -4.62 -2.83 -9.50
C MET A 72 -4.10 -2.08 -8.27
N ASN A 73 -4.81 -1.00 -7.93
CA ASN A 73 -4.67 -0.33 -6.64
C ASN A 73 -5.72 -0.91 -5.69
N LEU A 74 -5.28 -1.46 -4.55
CA LEU A 74 -6.16 -1.96 -3.49
C LEU A 74 -6.01 -1.08 -2.26
N THR A 75 -7.09 -0.39 -1.88
CA THR A 75 -7.23 0.26 -0.57
C THR A 75 -8.27 -0.49 0.23
N MET A 76 -7.95 -0.90 1.45
CA MET A 76 -8.80 -1.84 2.18
C MET A 76 -8.77 -1.67 3.70
N SER A 77 -9.95 -1.63 4.32
CA SER A 77 -10.17 -1.82 5.76
C SER A 77 -10.22 -3.31 6.14
N TYR A 78 -10.01 -3.58 7.42
CA TYR A 78 -10.08 -4.91 8.01
C TYR A 78 -11.51 -5.25 8.44
N TYR A 79 -12.06 -6.29 7.82
CA TYR A 79 -13.41 -6.81 8.09
C TYR A 79 -13.35 -8.23 8.67
N GLY A 80 -12.23 -8.60 9.30
CA GLY A 80 -11.99 -9.94 9.81
C GLY A 80 -11.11 -10.81 8.89
N GLN A 81 -11.20 -12.12 9.08
CA GLN A 81 -10.36 -13.10 8.40
C GLN A 81 -10.52 -13.04 6.87
N GLU A 82 -11.71 -12.71 6.38
CA GLU A 82 -12.01 -12.64 4.95
C GLU A 82 -11.23 -11.53 4.24
N SER A 83 -11.00 -10.39 4.90
CA SER A 83 -10.13 -9.34 4.39
C SER A 83 -8.69 -9.85 4.23
N GLN A 84 -8.19 -10.54 5.25
CA GLN A 84 -6.84 -11.10 5.25
C GLN A 84 -6.69 -12.18 4.18
N ASP A 85 -7.65 -13.08 4.05
CA ASP A 85 -7.67 -14.13 3.02
C ASP A 85 -7.73 -13.54 1.61
N PHE A 86 -8.51 -12.48 1.42
CA PHE A 86 -8.60 -11.77 0.15
C PHE A 86 -7.27 -11.10 -0.22
N VAL A 87 -6.68 -10.32 0.69
CA VAL A 87 -5.38 -9.67 0.44
C VAL A 87 -4.30 -10.72 0.25
N SER A 88 -4.29 -11.81 1.02
CA SER A 88 -3.37 -12.94 0.83
C SER A 88 -3.49 -13.55 -0.56
N ALA A 89 -4.69 -13.93 -0.98
CA ALA A 89 -4.92 -14.45 -2.32
C ALA A 89 -4.54 -13.44 -3.42
N TRP A 90 -4.70 -12.14 -3.16
CA TRP A 90 -4.26 -11.10 -4.06
C TRP A 90 -2.73 -11.02 -4.12
N VAL A 91 -2.02 -10.91 -2.99
CA VAL A 91 -0.55 -10.85 -2.89
C VAL A 91 0.12 -12.07 -3.53
N ASP A 92 -0.49 -13.24 -3.46
CA ASP A 92 0.04 -14.51 -3.98
C ASP A 92 0.13 -14.59 -5.49
N LYS A 93 -0.54 -13.69 -6.19
CA LYS A 93 -0.54 -13.65 -7.64
C LYS A 93 0.60 -12.77 -8.13
N ASP A 94 1.47 -13.35 -8.93
CA ASP A 94 2.64 -12.70 -9.53
C ASP A 94 2.21 -11.76 -10.67
N HIS A 95 1.66 -10.60 -10.31
CA HIS A 95 1.34 -9.52 -11.25
C HIS A 95 2.23 -8.33 -11.02
N VAL A 96 2.56 -7.69 -12.14
CA VAL A 96 3.71 -6.79 -12.24
C VAL A 96 3.45 -5.45 -11.54
N ASP A 97 2.22 -4.92 -11.59
CA ASP A 97 1.95 -3.54 -11.19
C ASP A 97 0.80 -3.41 -10.17
N ARG A 98 1.13 -3.48 -8.89
CA ARG A 98 0.13 -3.44 -7.82
C ARG A 98 0.46 -2.40 -6.77
N SER A 99 -0.58 -1.75 -6.26
CA SER A 99 -0.50 -0.87 -5.09
C SER A 99 -1.37 -1.43 -3.98
N LEU A 100 -0.84 -1.48 -2.77
CA LEU A 100 -1.53 -1.92 -1.58
C LEU A 100 -1.55 -0.79 -0.57
N CYS A 101 -2.75 -0.47 -0.09
CA CYS A 101 -2.98 0.53 0.92
C CYS A 101 -3.89 -0.09 1.98
N LEU A 102 -3.35 -0.32 3.17
CA LEU A 102 -4.12 -0.80 4.31
C LEU A 102 -4.37 0.39 5.23
N ASP A 103 -5.58 0.49 5.76
CA ASP A 103 -5.85 1.54 6.75
C ASP A 103 -5.62 1.07 8.18
N TYR A 104 -5.83 2.00 9.10
CA TYR A 104 -5.62 1.80 10.53
C TYR A 104 -6.48 0.67 11.12
N SER A 105 -7.59 0.27 10.50
CA SER A 105 -8.44 -0.80 11.05
C SER A 105 -7.75 -2.17 11.06
N TRP A 106 -6.64 -2.34 10.34
CA TRP A 106 -5.86 -3.58 10.33
C TRP A 106 -5.15 -3.81 11.66
N PRO A 107 -5.28 -5.02 12.24
CA PRO A 107 -4.63 -5.33 13.50
C PRO A 107 -3.14 -5.61 13.28
N HIS A 108 -2.32 -5.19 14.22
CA HIS A 108 -0.90 -5.55 14.24
C HIS A 108 -0.73 -6.98 14.77
N THR A 109 -0.83 -7.96 13.87
CA THR A 109 -0.62 -9.39 14.17
C THR A 109 0.49 -9.99 13.33
N GLN A 110 1.08 -11.10 13.77
CA GLN A 110 2.11 -11.79 13.00
C GLN A 110 1.64 -12.19 11.60
N ALA A 111 0.37 -12.61 11.47
CA ALA A 111 -0.18 -13.02 10.18
C ALA A 111 -0.30 -11.85 9.19
N VAL A 112 -0.65 -10.66 9.68
CA VAL A 112 -0.68 -9.43 8.87
C VAL A 112 0.74 -9.01 8.50
N GLU A 113 1.70 -9.07 9.42
CA GLU A 113 3.10 -8.80 9.08
C GLU A 113 3.63 -9.75 8.00
N ASP A 114 3.38 -11.05 8.13
CA ASP A 114 3.87 -12.05 7.17
C ASP A 114 3.27 -11.81 5.77
N LEU A 115 2.02 -11.36 5.72
CA LEU A 115 1.35 -10.92 4.50
C LEU A 115 2.03 -9.69 3.88
N LEU A 116 2.38 -8.68 4.68
CA LEU A 116 3.07 -7.48 4.22
C LEU A 116 4.49 -7.78 3.74
N LEU A 117 5.22 -8.62 4.47
CA LEU A 117 6.55 -9.09 4.06
C LEU A 117 6.48 -9.87 2.76
N LYS A 118 5.42 -10.66 2.55
CA LYS A 118 5.17 -11.32 1.27
C LYS A 118 4.92 -10.31 0.15
N TYR A 119 4.14 -9.26 0.40
CA TYR A 119 3.90 -8.19 -0.58
C TYR A 119 5.17 -7.44 -0.94
N LEU A 120 6.03 -7.17 0.05
CA LEU A 120 7.30 -6.47 -0.12
C LEU A 120 8.34 -7.30 -0.86
N ARG A 121 8.12 -8.55 -1.24
CA ARG A 121 9.10 -9.29 -2.06
C ARG A 121 9.47 -8.52 -3.35
N PRO A 122 10.74 -8.59 -3.80
CA PRO A 122 11.21 -7.87 -4.97
C PRO A 122 10.34 -8.11 -6.21
N LYS A 123 9.91 -7.02 -6.86
CA LYS A 123 9.11 -6.98 -8.09
C LYS A 123 9.26 -5.62 -8.78
N ASN A 124 8.84 -5.52 -10.05
CA ASN A 124 9.07 -4.34 -10.90
C ASN A 124 8.29 -3.08 -10.51
N TYR A 125 7.31 -3.21 -9.61
CA TYR A 125 6.54 -2.09 -9.11
C TYR A 125 6.12 -2.36 -7.66
N ILE A 126 6.59 -1.51 -6.74
CA ILE A 126 6.21 -1.58 -5.33
C ILE A 126 5.63 -0.24 -4.93
N ASN A 127 4.35 -0.28 -4.56
CA ASN A 127 3.64 0.84 -3.98
C ASN A 127 2.88 0.32 -2.75
N PHE A 128 3.34 0.66 -1.55
CA PHE A 128 2.77 0.17 -0.29
C PHE A 128 2.52 1.31 0.69
N TYR A 129 1.34 1.35 1.29
CA TYR A 129 1.02 2.31 2.34
C TYR A 129 0.22 1.70 3.48
N ILE A 130 0.53 2.14 4.70
CA ILE A 130 -0.34 1.98 5.88
C ILE A 130 -0.88 3.35 6.25
N THR A 131 -2.17 3.62 6.06
CA THR A 131 -2.75 4.94 6.35
C THR A 131 -3.18 5.05 7.80
N GLY A 132 -2.73 6.10 8.49
CA GLY A 132 -3.12 6.39 9.87
C GLY A 132 -4.54 6.91 10.04
N ALA A 133 -5.04 6.78 11.27
CA ALA A 133 -6.35 7.27 11.71
C ALA A 133 -6.35 8.79 11.98
N GLY A 134 -6.02 9.61 10.98
CA GLY A 134 -6.00 11.08 11.17
C GLY A 134 -5.26 11.51 12.45
N ASN A 135 -5.86 12.42 13.23
CA ASN A 135 -5.26 13.01 14.42
C ASN A 135 -5.54 12.23 15.73
N GLU A 136 -6.16 11.05 15.69
CA GLU A 136 -6.53 10.35 16.92
C GLU A 136 -5.50 9.28 17.29
N PRO A 137 -4.84 9.41 18.47
CA PRO A 137 -4.00 8.36 19.01
C PRO A 137 -4.89 7.23 19.49
N GLN A 138 -4.98 6.16 18.72
CA GLN A 138 -5.72 4.95 19.09
C GLN A 138 -4.71 3.80 19.23
N GLU A 139 -4.87 3.03 20.31
CA GLU A 139 -3.81 2.17 20.90
C GLU A 139 -3.52 0.85 20.16
N CYS A 140 -4.16 0.56 19.02
CA CYS A 140 -4.06 -0.77 18.39
C CYS A 140 -4.15 -0.73 16.85
N HIS A 141 -3.21 -0.06 16.18
CA HIS A 141 -3.20 0.03 14.71
C HIS A 141 -1.93 -0.56 14.10
N LEU A 142 -2.09 -1.21 12.95
CA LEU A 142 -0.99 -1.54 12.08
C LEU A 142 -0.16 -0.29 11.80
N SER A 143 1.15 -0.38 12.01
CA SER A 143 2.12 0.68 11.76
C SER A 143 3.38 0.09 11.11
N MET A 144 4.23 0.96 10.58
CA MET A 144 5.59 0.57 10.22
C MET A 144 6.36 0.22 11.50
N ASN A 145 7.12 -0.86 11.46
CA ASN A 145 7.98 -1.31 12.54
C ASN A 145 9.36 -1.69 11.98
N ALA A 146 10.35 -1.92 12.86
CA ALA A 146 11.71 -2.26 12.45
C ALA A 146 11.80 -3.39 11.41
N LYS A 147 10.97 -4.44 11.54
CA LYS A 147 10.94 -5.59 10.62
C LYS A 147 10.44 -5.22 9.22
N LEU A 148 9.38 -4.41 9.13
CA LEU A 148 8.86 -3.91 7.85
C LEU A 148 9.83 -2.92 7.20
N LEU A 149 10.53 -2.11 8.00
CA LEU A 149 11.55 -1.18 7.51
C LEU A 149 12.79 -1.91 6.98
N GLU A 150 13.27 -2.92 7.69
CA GLU A 150 14.34 -3.81 7.22
C GLU A 150 13.96 -4.46 5.90
N ALA A 151 12.77 -5.05 5.81
CA ALA A 151 12.27 -5.65 4.58
C ALA A 151 12.13 -4.63 3.44
N THR A 152 11.75 -3.38 3.75
CA THR A 152 11.68 -2.29 2.77
C THR A 152 13.06 -1.98 2.18
N LEU A 153 14.09 -1.86 3.03
CA LEU A 153 15.47 -1.60 2.60
C LEU A 153 16.06 -2.78 1.83
N ASP A 154 15.91 -4.00 2.35
CA ASP A 154 16.37 -5.24 1.71
C ASP A 154 15.74 -5.42 0.32
N THR A 155 14.43 -5.19 0.23
CA THR A 155 13.70 -5.24 -1.03
C THR A 155 14.23 -4.23 -2.02
N TRP A 156 14.26 -2.95 -1.64
CA TRP A 156 14.76 -1.89 -2.52
C TRP A 156 16.17 -2.19 -3.01
N SER A 157 17.04 -2.72 -2.14
CA SER A 157 18.42 -3.07 -2.48
C SER A 157 18.53 -4.07 -3.64
N LYS A 158 17.52 -4.93 -3.82
CA LYS A 158 17.45 -5.97 -4.86
C LYS A 158 16.75 -5.52 -6.15
N LEU A 159 16.17 -4.33 -6.18
CA LEU A 159 15.48 -3.80 -7.36
C LEU A 159 16.43 -3.16 -8.35
N ASP A 160 16.10 -3.26 -9.64
CA ASP A 160 16.83 -2.64 -10.75
C ASP A 160 16.72 -1.11 -10.71
N ILE A 161 17.52 -0.44 -11.57
CA ILE A 161 17.62 1.02 -11.59
C ILE A 161 16.32 1.74 -12.04
N ASP A 162 15.43 1.04 -12.74
CA ASP A 162 14.23 1.62 -13.37
C ASP A 162 12.92 1.23 -12.67
N THR A 163 12.99 0.42 -11.62
CA THR A 163 11.81 -0.03 -10.85
C THR A 163 11.15 1.09 -10.06
N PHE A 164 9.81 1.17 -10.10
CA PHE A 164 9.06 2.06 -9.21
C PHE A 164 9.07 1.51 -7.78
N PHE A 165 9.40 2.35 -6.80
CA PHE A 165 9.42 1.97 -5.39
C PHE A 165 8.98 3.11 -4.49
N GLU A 166 7.87 2.88 -3.79
CA GLU A 166 7.33 3.76 -2.76
C GLU A 166 6.69 2.93 -1.65
N VAL A 167 7.13 3.14 -0.42
CA VAL A 167 6.66 2.43 0.77
C VAL A 167 6.51 3.42 1.90
N GLY A 168 5.42 3.38 2.67
CA GLY A 168 5.32 4.22 3.86
C GLY A 168 4.18 3.84 4.78
N GLY A 169 4.07 4.55 5.89
CA GLY A 169 2.96 4.41 6.79
C GLY A 169 3.15 5.15 8.09
N VAL A 170 2.28 4.86 9.06
CA VAL A 170 2.38 5.37 10.42
C VAL A 170 3.69 4.91 11.05
N TRP A 171 4.38 5.83 11.73
CA TRP A 171 5.64 5.58 12.43
C TRP A 171 5.71 6.46 13.68
N SER A 172 5.88 5.83 14.82
CA SER A 172 5.92 6.49 16.14
C SER A 172 7.19 6.18 16.93
N GLU A 173 8.10 5.41 16.36
CA GLU A 173 9.39 5.07 16.96
C GLU A 173 10.43 6.18 16.72
N ASP A 174 11.52 6.14 17.46
CA ASP A 174 12.54 7.18 17.41
C ASP A 174 13.42 7.05 16.15
N LEU A 175 14.11 8.14 15.80
CA LEU A 175 15.06 8.14 14.68
C LEU A 175 16.15 7.08 14.86
N GLU A 176 16.61 6.86 16.10
CA GLU A 176 17.66 5.91 16.43
C GLU A 176 17.26 4.47 16.11
N ASP A 177 15.98 4.11 16.30
CA ASP A 177 15.47 2.78 15.96
C ASP A 177 15.60 2.53 14.46
N LEU A 178 15.23 3.51 13.63
CA LEU A 178 15.45 3.45 12.18
C LEU A 178 16.95 3.42 11.82
N LEU A 179 17.79 4.15 12.54
CA LEU A 179 19.24 4.15 12.29
C LEU A 179 19.92 2.85 12.73
N SER A 180 19.32 2.09 13.65
CA SER A 180 19.83 0.79 14.11
C SER A 180 19.65 -0.33 13.09
N ILE A 181 18.75 -0.16 12.10
CA ILE A 181 18.45 -1.17 11.09
C ILE A 181 19.71 -1.46 10.26
N PRO A 182 20.09 -2.74 10.11
CA PRO A 182 21.27 -3.12 9.34
C PRO A 182 21.10 -2.73 7.87
N LEU A 183 22.18 -2.21 7.28
CA LEU A 183 22.20 -1.88 5.87
C LEU A 183 22.45 -3.14 5.03
N PRO A 184 21.78 -3.29 3.87
CA PRO A 184 22.15 -4.30 2.89
C PRO A 184 23.62 -4.13 2.46
N PRO A 185 24.33 -5.22 2.10
CA PRO A 185 25.67 -5.12 1.54
C PRO A 185 25.58 -4.27 0.26
N ASN A 186 26.49 -3.32 0.08
CA ASN A 186 26.54 -2.38 -1.06
C ASN A 186 25.59 -1.17 -0.96
N VAL A 187 24.99 -0.94 0.21
CA VAL A 187 24.22 0.27 0.50
C VAL A 187 24.96 1.13 1.49
N THR A 188 25.11 2.41 1.17
CA THR A 188 25.61 3.44 2.07
C THR A 188 24.47 4.32 2.55
N ARG A 189 24.55 4.80 3.80
CA ARG A 189 23.58 5.73 4.40
C ARG A 189 24.27 7.07 4.62
N GLU A 190 23.64 8.15 4.17
CA GLU A 190 24.07 9.53 4.46
C GLU A 190 23.66 9.93 5.89
N GLU A 191 24.34 10.94 6.45
CA GLU A 191 23.91 11.53 7.72
C GLU A 191 22.49 12.11 7.59
N PRO A 192 21.59 11.85 8.56
CA PRO A 192 20.25 12.42 8.55
C PRO A 192 20.30 13.95 8.50
N THR A 193 19.43 14.53 7.69
CA THR A 193 19.29 15.99 7.59
C THR A 193 17.90 16.40 8.05
N MET A 194 17.76 17.63 8.54
CA MET A 194 16.47 18.21 8.89
C MET A 194 16.01 19.14 7.77
N ASP A 195 14.78 18.95 7.30
CA ASP A 195 14.07 19.85 6.39
C ASP A 195 13.05 20.63 7.22
N GLY A 196 13.48 21.78 7.74
CA GLY A 196 12.76 22.50 8.78
C GLY A 196 12.83 21.82 10.15
N GLU A 197 11.87 22.12 11.03
CA GLU A 197 11.86 21.58 12.41
C GLU A 197 11.17 20.21 12.52
N LYS A 198 10.42 19.80 11.49
CA LYS A 198 9.43 18.71 11.60
C LYS A 198 9.67 17.53 10.65
N VAL A 199 10.62 17.64 9.73
CA VAL A 199 10.89 16.59 8.75
C VAL A 199 12.35 16.17 8.81
N SER A 200 12.60 14.89 9.06
CA SER A 200 13.92 14.28 8.92
C SER A 200 14.02 13.59 7.56
N ILE A 201 15.15 13.80 6.88
CA ILE A 201 15.46 13.18 5.59
C ILE A 201 16.70 12.32 5.74
N ILE A 202 16.56 11.04 5.43
CA ILE A 202 17.67 10.09 5.33
C ILE A 202 17.77 9.64 3.88
N LYS A 203 18.99 9.49 3.38
CA LYS A 203 19.24 9.00 2.04
C LYS A 203 20.15 7.78 2.09
N TRP A 204 19.84 6.83 1.23
CA TRP A 204 20.70 5.68 0.96
C TRP A 204 21.09 5.67 -0.50
N THR A 205 22.32 5.26 -0.76
CA THR A 205 22.86 5.13 -2.11
C THR A 205 23.48 3.75 -2.29
N LYS A 206 23.08 3.04 -3.34
CA LYS A 206 23.72 1.80 -3.78
C LYS A 206 25.01 2.09 -4.57
N GLU A 207 25.85 1.09 -4.77
CA GLU A 207 27.04 1.18 -5.64
C GLU A 207 26.71 1.55 -7.10
N ASP A 208 25.55 1.14 -7.62
CA ASP A 208 25.08 1.50 -8.96
C ASP A 208 24.57 2.95 -9.08
N GLY A 209 24.58 3.71 -7.97
CA GLY A 209 24.11 5.09 -7.89
C GLY A 209 22.60 5.24 -7.67
N ALA A 210 21.83 4.15 -7.60
CA ALA A 210 20.42 4.23 -7.25
C ALA A 210 20.25 4.77 -5.82
N ARG A 211 19.30 5.71 -5.67
CA ARG A 211 19.04 6.40 -4.40
C ARG A 211 17.66 6.08 -3.83
N LEU A 212 17.62 5.87 -2.52
CA LEU A 212 16.40 5.82 -1.73
C LEU A 212 16.38 7.00 -0.77
N GLN A 213 15.24 7.66 -0.67
CA GLN A 213 15.01 8.71 0.31
C GLN A 213 13.94 8.25 1.29
N CYS A 214 14.23 8.36 2.58
CA CYS A 214 13.24 8.29 3.65
C CYS A 214 12.94 9.71 4.13
N LYS A 215 11.65 10.02 4.23
CA LYS A 215 11.14 11.17 4.95
C LYS A 215 10.39 10.69 6.18
N ILE A 216 10.76 11.21 7.34
CA ILE A 216 9.98 11.08 8.56
C ILE A 216 9.37 12.44 8.81
N ASP A 217 8.06 12.50 8.91
CA ASP A 217 7.36 13.72 9.29
C ASP A 217 6.77 13.51 10.68
N TRP A 218 7.36 14.24 11.63
CA TRP A 218 7.14 14.10 13.06
C TRP A 218 5.81 14.72 13.50
N GLU A 219 5.23 15.60 12.69
CA GLU A 219 3.92 16.21 12.97
C GLU A 219 2.78 15.23 12.66
N PHE A 220 2.92 14.44 11.60
CA PHE A 220 1.91 13.46 11.21
C PHE A 220 2.27 12.01 11.57
N HIS A 221 3.36 11.80 12.30
CA HIS A 221 3.84 10.48 12.72
C HIS A 221 3.89 9.48 11.56
N ASN A 222 4.51 9.88 10.46
CA ASN A 222 4.59 9.08 9.25
C ASN A 222 6.01 8.95 8.73
N ILE A 223 6.30 7.77 8.20
CA ILE A 223 7.54 7.46 7.50
C ILE A 223 7.24 7.12 6.05
N LYS A 224 8.09 7.59 5.14
CA LYS A 224 7.93 7.35 3.71
C LYS A 224 9.27 7.17 3.01
N PHE A 225 9.44 6.00 2.41
CA PHE A 225 10.52 5.62 1.51
C PHE A 225 10.08 5.85 0.07
N LYS A 226 10.89 6.58 -0.68
CA LYS A 226 10.67 6.82 -2.10
C LYS A 226 11.99 6.76 -2.83
N ARG A 227 12.01 6.03 -3.94
CA ARG A 227 13.14 6.08 -4.85
C ARG A 227 13.27 7.48 -5.45
N SER A 228 14.46 8.05 -5.40
CA SER A 228 14.75 9.30 -6.12
C SER A 228 15.00 8.97 -7.60
N THR A 229 14.31 9.66 -8.50
CA THR A 229 14.65 9.62 -9.92
C THR A 229 16.03 10.24 -10.10
N ILE A 230 16.93 9.54 -10.77
CA ILE A 230 18.23 10.11 -11.15
C ILE A 230 17.94 11.19 -12.19
N THR A 231 18.04 12.45 -11.80
CA THR A 231 18.17 13.55 -12.77
C THR A 231 19.56 13.40 -13.39
N ILE A 232 19.61 12.79 -14.57
CA ILE A 232 20.79 12.88 -15.43
C ILE A 232 20.76 14.31 -15.97
N ASP A 233 21.56 15.20 -15.36
CA ASP A 233 21.84 16.50 -15.96
C ASP A 233 22.47 16.24 -17.33
N LYS A 234 21.73 16.57 -18.40
CA LYS A 234 22.17 16.43 -19.79
C LYS A 234 22.96 17.66 -20.23
#